data_AF-A0A357T4E8-F1
#
_entry.id   AF-A0A357T4E8-F1
#
_cell.length_a   1.000
_cell.length_b   1.000
_cell.length_c   1.000
_cell.angle_alpha   90.00
_cell.angle_beta   90.00
_cell.angle_gamma   90.00
#
_symmetry.space_group_name_H-M   'P 1'
#
loop_
_entity.id
_entity.type
_entity.pdbx_description
1 polymer ?
#
loop_
_entity_poly.entity_id
_entity_poly.type
_entity_poly.pdbx_seq_one_letter_code
_entity_poly.pdbx_strand_id
1 'polypeptide(L)'
;MGNILTPTASTLKPRTSQKQRWRQWVAGYLMILPNLLGFLIFMLIPIISTVVLGFTKWDLVNIPQWVGIANYKNLFGDRIFWLSFKKT
;
A
#
# COMPACT_ATOMS: atom_id res chain seq x y z
N MET A 1 56.91 -2.72 -46.20
CA MET A 1 56.50 -2.84 -44.79
C MET A 1 55.03 -2.47 -44.71
N GLY A 2 54.16 -3.47 -44.68
CA GLY A 2 52.70 -3.31 -44.84
C GLY A 2 51.99 -3.06 -43.51
N ASN A 3 51.22 -1.97 -43.51
CA ASN A 3 49.97 -1.61 -42.82
C ASN A 3 49.65 -2.26 -41.47
N ILE A 4 49.29 -1.45 -40.46
CA ILE A 4 47.95 -1.50 -39.83
C ILE A 4 47.64 -0.13 -39.18
N LEU A 5 46.90 0.74 -39.89
CA LEU A 5 46.09 1.76 -39.21
C LEU A 5 44.93 1.00 -38.56
N THR A 6 44.98 0.79 -37.26
CA THR A 6 43.85 0.24 -36.51
C THR A 6 42.72 1.28 -36.49
N PRO A 7 41.54 0.99 -37.05
CA PRO A 7 40.42 1.91 -36.92
C PRO A 7 39.99 1.90 -35.46
N THR A 8 40.18 3.02 -34.77
CA THR A 8 39.64 3.24 -33.42
C THR A 8 38.12 3.32 -33.56
N ALA A 9 37.46 2.17 -33.45
CA ALA A 9 36.01 2.08 -33.51
C ALA A 9 35.42 2.90 -32.35
N SER A 10 34.91 4.07 -32.65
CA SER A 10 34.15 4.90 -31.73
C SER A 10 32.96 4.09 -31.19
N THR A 11 32.97 3.77 -29.90
CA THR A 11 31.84 3.15 -29.21
C THR A 11 30.69 4.16 -29.14
N LEU A 12 29.83 4.18 -30.15
CA LEU A 12 28.62 4.99 -30.15
C LEU A 12 27.68 4.44 -29.07
N LYS A 13 27.66 5.11 -27.91
CA LYS A 13 26.66 4.88 -26.85
C LYS A 13 25.27 5.03 -27.49
N PRO A 14 24.40 4.02 -27.48
CA PRO A 14 23.10 4.13 -28.11
C PRO A 14 22.31 5.25 -27.43
N ARG A 15 21.88 6.27 -28.20
CA ARG A 15 20.89 7.25 -27.76
C ARG A 15 19.55 6.53 -27.69
N THR A 16 19.28 5.89 -26.56
CA THR A 16 17.97 5.31 -26.30
C THR A 16 16.93 6.44 -26.36
N SER A 17 15.87 6.24 -27.14
CA SER A 17 14.84 7.27 -27.27
C SER A 17 14.12 7.44 -25.94
N GLN A 18 13.65 8.65 -25.64
CA GLN A 18 12.85 8.93 -24.43
C GLN A 18 11.64 7.98 -24.33
N LYS A 19 11.08 7.57 -25.47
CA LYS A 19 9.99 6.59 -25.59
C LYS A 19 10.42 5.18 -25.18
N GLN A 20 11.64 4.75 -25.50
CA GLN A 20 12.20 3.48 -25.01
C GLN A 20 12.45 3.51 -23.51
N ARG A 21 12.94 4.65 -22.99
CA ARG A 21 13.14 4.82 -21.55
C ARG A 21 11.81 4.65 -20.81
N TRP A 22 10.75 5.33 -21.25
CA TRP A 22 9.41 5.19 -20.65
C TRP A 22 8.90 3.74 -20.63
N ARG A 23 9.07 2.99 -21.73
CA ARG A 23 8.68 1.57 -21.79
C ARG A 23 9.41 0.72 -20.75
N GLN A 24 10.69 0.99 -20.49
CA GLN A 24 11.47 0.27 -19.49
C GLN A 24 10.95 0.55 -18.07
N TRP A 25 10.62 1.81 -17.75
CA TRP A 25 10.02 2.16 -16.46
C TRP A 25 8.67 1.47 -16.25
N VAL A 26 7.77 1.54 -17.24
CA VAL A 26 6.45 0.89 -17.17
C VAL A 26 6.56 -0.62 -17.01
N ALA A 27 7.47 -1.27 -17.74
CA ALA A 27 7.71 -2.70 -17.62
C ALA A 27 8.21 -3.08 -16.21
N GLY A 28 9.11 -2.30 -15.62
CA GLY A 28 9.59 -2.50 -14.25
C GLY A 28 8.47 -2.41 -13.22
N TYR A 29 7.60 -1.40 -13.32
CA TYR A 29 6.45 -1.28 -12.41
C TYR A 29 5.44 -2.41 -12.59
N LEU A 30 5.14 -2.82 -13.82
CA LEU A 30 4.22 -3.93 -14.10
C LEU A 30 4.68 -5.25 -13.47
N MET A 31 5.99 -5.50 -13.39
CA MET A 31 6.52 -6.70 -12.74
C MET A 31 6.34 -6.70 -11.22
N ILE A 32 6.42 -5.52 -10.58
CA ILE A 32 6.27 -5.37 -9.12
C ILE A 32 4.79 -5.30 -8.73
N LEU A 33 3.95 -4.77 -9.62
CA LEU A 33 2.52 -4.52 -9.40
C LEU A 33 1.74 -5.72 -8.83
N PRO A 34 1.86 -6.97 -9.34
CA PRO A 34 1.06 -8.09 -8.81
C PRO A 34 1.41 -8.42 -7.35
N ASN A 35 2.68 -8.39 -6.98
CA ASN A 35 3.10 -8.62 -5.60
C ASN A 35 2.66 -7.47 -4.69
N LEU A 36 2.82 -6.22 -5.14
CA LEU A 36 2.40 -5.04 -4.40
C LEU A 36 0.88 -5.02 -4.18
N LEU A 37 0.10 -5.36 -5.20
CA LEU A 37 -1.35 -5.47 -5.10
C LEU A 37 -1.75 -6.55 -4.11
N GLY A 38 -1.16 -7.74 -4.20
CA GLY A 38 -1.42 -8.82 -3.24
C GLY A 38 -1.14 -8.40 -1.80
N PHE A 39 0.01 -7.77 -1.57
CA PHE A 39 0.38 -7.21 -0.27
C PHE A 39 -0.62 -6.16 0.24
N LEU A 40 -0.97 -5.19 -0.61
CA LEU A 40 -1.92 -4.13 -0.25
C LEU A 40 -3.30 -4.69 0.04
N ILE A 41 -3.80 -5.64 -0.76
CA ILE A 41 -5.09 -6.27 -0.53
C ILE A 41 -5.09 -6.99 0.82
N PHE A 42 -4.07 -7.82 1.07
CA PHE A 42 -3.96 -8.56 2.33
C PHE A 42 -3.84 -7.64 3.55
N MET A 43 -3.18 -6.49 3.40
CA MET A 43 -3.05 -5.49 4.46
C MET A 43 -4.35 -4.69 4.66
N LEU A 44 -4.98 -4.22 3.58
CA LEU A 44 -6.13 -3.32 3.63
C LEU A 44 -7.41 -4.03 4.05
N ILE A 45 -7.62 -5.29 3.66
CA ILE A 45 -8.81 -6.06 4.06
C ILE A 45 -9.02 -6.07 5.59
N PRO A 46 -8.08 -6.50 6.44
CA PRO A 46 -8.29 -6.52 7.88
C PRO A 46 -8.37 -5.11 8.47
N ILE A 47 -7.63 -4.13 7.94
CA ILE A 47 -7.71 -2.74 8.39
C ILE A 47 -9.12 -2.19 8.14
N ILE A 48 -9.64 -2.32 6.92
CA ILE A 48 -10.99 -1.86 6.58
C ILE A 48 -12.02 -2.63 7.42
N SER A 49 -11.84 -3.94 7.60
CA SER A 49 -12.74 -4.75 8.42
C SER A 49 -12.80 -4.25 9.87
N THR A 50 -11.65 -3.95 10.50
CA THR A 50 -11.63 -3.41 11.87
C THR A 50 -12.26 -2.03 11.98
N VAL A 51 -12.06 -1.17 10.98
CA VAL A 51 -12.71 0.14 10.90
C VAL A 51 -14.23 0.00 10.80
N VAL A 52 -14.72 -0.86 9.89
CA VAL A 52 -16.15 -1.17 9.70
C VAL A 52 -16.75 -1.74 10.98
N LEU A 53 -16.05 -2.67 11.63
CA LEU A 53 -16.47 -3.23 12.92
C LEU A 53 -16.51 -2.18 14.03
N GLY A 54 -15.63 -1.17 14.04
CA GLY A 54 -15.67 -0.07 15.01
C GLY A 54 -16.96 0.75 14.98
N PHE A 55 -17.59 0.86 13.80
CA PHE A 55 -18.91 1.49 13.60
C PHE A 55 -20.09 0.54 13.84
N THR A 56 -19.80 -0.72 14.16
CA THR A 56 -20.79 -1.77 14.36
C THR A 56 -20.81 -2.16 15.84
N LYS A 57 -21.99 -2.25 16.44
CA LYS A 57 -22.16 -2.86 17.75
C LYS A 57 -22.20 -4.37 17.55
N TRP A 58 -21.12 -5.04 17.92
CA TRP A 58 -21.02 -6.49 17.81
C TRP A 58 -20.27 -7.06 19.01
N ASP A 59 -20.91 -8.02 19.68
CA ASP A 59 -20.40 -8.72 20.87
C ASP A 59 -20.02 -10.17 20.57
N LEU A 60 -19.78 -10.50 19.29
CA LEU A 60 -19.45 -11.84 18.76
C LEU A 60 -20.55 -12.91 18.93
N VAL A 61 -21.57 -12.65 19.75
CA VAL A 61 -22.68 -13.58 20.04
C VAL A 61 -23.94 -13.19 19.27
N ASN A 62 -24.25 -11.89 19.22
CA ASN A 62 -25.43 -11.38 18.54
C ASN A 62 -25.12 -10.97 17.10
N ILE A 63 -26.17 -10.76 16.30
CA ILE A 63 -26.04 -10.27 14.93
C ILE A 63 -25.43 -8.86 14.96
N PRO A 64 -24.38 -8.58 14.16
CA PRO A 64 -23.75 -7.26 14.11
C PRO A 64 -24.77 -6.18 13.72
N GLN A 65 -24.88 -5.14 14.54
CA GLN A 65 -25.77 -4.00 14.27
C GLN A 65 -24.96 -2.76 13.89
N TRP A 66 -25.24 -2.19 12.72
CA TRP A 66 -24.60 -0.94 12.30
C TRP A 66 -25.15 0.24 13.12
N VAL A 67 -24.31 0.85 13.95
CA VAL A 67 -24.70 1.95 14.84
C VAL A 67 -23.95 3.26 14.52
N GLY A 68 -23.09 3.24 13.50
CA GLY A 68 -22.28 4.39 13.11
C GLY A 68 -21.43 4.90 14.27
N ILE A 69 -21.49 6.20 14.54
CA ILE A 69 -20.67 6.87 15.56
C ILE A 69 -21.26 6.74 16.98
N ALA A 70 -22.44 6.14 17.13
CA ALA A 70 -23.10 6.03 18.44
C ALA A 70 -22.24 5.26 19.46
N ASN A 71 -21.47 4.26 19.01
CA ASN A 71 -20.56 3.49 19.86
C ASN A 71 -19.51 4.40 20.54
N TYR A 72 -18.90 5.29 19.76
CA TYR A 72 -17.90 6.23 20.26
C TYR A 72 -18.50 7.26 21.22
N LYS A 73 -19.70 7.80 20.92
CA LYS A 73 -20.39 8.76 21.81
C LYS A 73 -20.65 8.16 23.20
N ASN A 74 -21.06 6.91 23.26
CA ASN A 74 -21.28 6.21 24.52
C ASN A 74 -19.96 6.01 25.29
N LEU A 75 -18.88 5.65 24.58
CA LEU A 75 -17.55 5.46 25.17
C LEU A 75 -17.01 6.75 25.82
N PHE A 76 -17.15 7.90 25.14
CA PHE A 76 -16.69 9.19 25.65
C PHE A 76 -17.49 9.70 26.86
N GLY A 77 -18.75 9.26 27.01
CA GLY A 77 -19.59 9.57 28.17
C GLY A 77 -19.36 8.66 29.38
N ASP A 78 -18.62 7.56 29.20
CA ASP A 78 -18.43 6.55 30.24
C ASP A 78 -17.32 6.95 31.22
N ARG A 79 -17.68 7.11 32.51
CA ARG A 79 -16.72 7.40 33.58
C ARG A 79 -15.68 6.30 33.76
N ILE A 80 -16.05 5.04 33.51
CA ILE A 80 -15.14 3.90 33.63
C ILE A 80 -14.05 3.96 32.56
N PHE A 81 -14.40 4.36 31.34
CA PHE A 81 -13.42 4.58 30.26
C PHE A 81 -12.34 5.59 30.66
N TRP A 82 -12.74 6.74 31.20
CA TRP A 82 -11.81 7.78 31.68
C TRP A 82 -10.97 7.35 32.88
N LEU A 83 -11.54 6.55 33.79
CA LEU A 83 -10.82 5.98 34.93
C LEU A 83 -9.71 5.03 34.47
N SER A 84 -9.97 4.19 33.47
CA SER A 84 -8.97 3.27 32.90
C SER A 84 -7.89 4.02 32.12
N PHE A 85 -8.29 5.03 31.33
CA PHE A 85 -7.34 5.84 30.56
C PHE A 85 -6.39 6.64 31.46
N LYS A 86 -6.87 7.15 32.59
CA LYS A 86 -6.03 7.87 33.57
C LYS A 86 -5.04 6.96 34.33
N LYS A 87 -5.32 5.66 34.38
CA LYS A 87 -4.52 4.66 35.10
C LYS A 87 -3.59 3.85 34.19
N THR A 88 -3.60 4.12 32.89
CA THR A 88 -2.64 3.58 31.92
C THR A 88 -1.55 4.61 31.67
#